data_AF-A0A1E1JQN6-F1
#
_entry.id   AF-A0A1E1JQN6-F1
#
_cell.length_a   1.000
_cell.length_b   1.000
_cell.length_c   1.000
_cell.angle_alpha   90.00
_cell.angle_beta   90.00
_cell.angle_gamma   90.00
#
_symmetry.space_group_name_H-M   'P 1'
#
loop_
_entity.id
_entity.type
_entity.pdbx_description
1 polymer ?
#
loop_
_entity_poly.entity_id
_entity_poly.type
_entity_poly.pdbx_seq_one_letter_code
_entity_poly.pdbx_strand_id
1 'polypeptide(L)'
;MFLLRAGIAAAGLVSSALGFVNKTTCNGKTYTYEELAGYGTVPSNSRDEFGDTLNFGSGLALDRSQWKKLSNGSYTGVLWGLPDRGWNTQGTLNFQPRVHKFDILFTPKPEATVANPSAKNLIFTYKETIRFYGPDGTPCTGLDGDTTGHLSYPGFPDLPVATFTGDGFGGPGPGGKRIPVDSEGIVLNADGSFWISDEYGPFVYRFNASGRMTTAIRPPPAILPMRNGTVSFSADSPAYYEGADAEPVIPSDGPTGRNNNHGFEGLTVSGDGKNLYLLLQAATNQEGGLTSQTERYTRLLKYDISVPSKPRHARQFVVPLPLYVDPTAKPAKNPKVASQSELFHIQDEQFFVLARDSNFGHGQDVTLSTYRHIDIFDVSAATDIMGDTYDCANCSVASSQGVLKAGIKPAEYCSFIDMNLNSQLNRFGAHNGGAQDADLLNEKWESIGIVPVDGLVGDDDEWFVFSISDNDFITQDGYMNGGAFKYADESGFNLENQALVFKIKLPEHSRPFNRD
;
A
#
# COMPACT_ATOMS: atom_id res chain seq x y z
N MET A 1 -43.74 15.68 23.84
CA MET A 1 -42.98 16.94 23.96
C MET A 1 -41.79 16.68 24.87
N PHE A 2 -40.72 16.11 24.29
CA PHE A 2 -39.45 15.84 24.99
C PHE A 2 -38.36 16.53 24.17
N LEU A 3 -37.79 17.59 24.75
CA LEU A 3 -36.64 18.30 24.18
C LEU A 3 -35.39 17.41 24.35
N LEU A 4 -34.82 16.93 23.25
CA LEU A 4 -33.43 16.49 23.23
C LEU A 4 -32.55 17.72 22.97
N ARG A 5 -31.72 18.08 23.97
CA ARG A 5 -30.67 19.09 23.81
C ARG A 5 -29.56 18.50 22.94
N ALA A 6 -29.39 19.04 21.73
CA ALA A 6 -28.18 18.85 20.95
C ALA A 6 -27.04 19.64 21.61
N GLY A 7 -26.04 18.95 22.13
CA GLY A 7 -24.78 19.55 22.55
C GLY A 7 -23.91 19.78 21.32
N ILE A 8 -23.78 21.04 20.90
CA ILE A 8 -22.77 21.46 19.92
C ILE A 8 -21.45 21.52 20.68
N ALA A 9 -20.54 20.57 20.41
CA ALA A 9 -19.16 20.68 20.81
C ALA A 9 -18.47 21.68 19.88
N ALA A 10 -18.34 22.92 20.34
CA ALA A 10 -17.47 23.90 19.71
C ALA A 10 -16.01 23.48 19.96
N ALA A 11 -15.34 22.95 18.93
CA ALA A 11 -13.90 22.74 18.94
C ALA A 11 -13.23 24.13 18.88
N GLY A 12 -12.88 24.65 20.05
CA GLY A 12 -12.08 25.85 20.18
C GLY A 12 -10.66 25.59 19.70
N LEU A 13 -10.17 26.47 18.84
CA LEU A 13 -8.75 26.66 18.54
C LEU A 13 -7.96 26.83 19.84
N VAL A 14 -7.29 25.77 20.26
CA VAL A 14 -6.21 25.85 21.24
C VAL A 14 -4.94 25.49 20.48
N SER A 15 -4.16 26.51 20.13
CA SER A 15 -2.73 26.35 19.85
C SER A 15 -2.11 25.75 21.11
N SER A 16 -1.78 24.45 21.08
CA SER A 16 -1.22 23.77 22.23
C SER A 16 0.23 24.19 22.41
N ALA A 17 0.53 24.68 23.60
CA ALA A 17 1.86 24.84 24.19
C ALA A 17 2.61 23.51 24.44
N LEU A 18 2.40 22.51 23.57
CA LEU A 18 3.02 21.19 23.62
C LEU A 18 3.79 20.99 22.30
N GLY A 19 5.06 20.60 22.39
CA GLY A 19 5.97 20.48 21.24
C GLY A 19 5.73 19.28 20.32
N PHE A 20 4.46 18.90 20.08
CA PHE A 20 4.07 17.80 19.18
C PHE A 20 2.68 18.05 18.56
N VAL A 21 2.41 17.44 17.40
CA VAL A 21 1.13 17.54 16.68
C VAL A 21 0.06 16.61 17.26
N ASN A 22 0.41 15.34 17.49
CA ASN A 22 -0.50 14.36 18.11
C ASN A 22 0.26 13.40 19.02
N LYS A 23 -0.44 12.81 19.98
CA LYS A 23 0.09 11.78 20.87
C LYS A 23 -0.99 10.73 21.12
N THR A 24 -0.65 9.46 20.91
CA THR A 24 -1.58 8.35 21.12
C THR A 24 -0.96 7.30 22.04
N THR A 25 -1.79 6.42 22.60
CA THR A 25 -1.35 5.26 23.36
C THR A 25 -2.05 4.03 22.82
N CYS A 26 -1.26 3.01 22.46
CA CYS A 26 -1.77 1.74 21.96
C CYS A 26 -1.16 0.60 22.76
N ASN A 27 -2.00 -0.26 23.34
CA ASN A 27 -1.59 -1.33 24.24
C ASN A 27 -0.62 -0.85 25.35
N GLY A 28 -0.93 0.28 25.96
CA GLY A 28 -0.13 0.89 27.03
C GLY A 28 1.19 1.55 26.60
N LYS A 29 1.52 1.54 25.30
CA LYS A 29 2.72 2.17 24.74
C LYS A 29 2.40 3.48 24.06
N THR A 30 3.23 4.50 24.32
CA THR A 30 2.99 5.87 23.88
C THR A 30 3.76 6.22 22.61
N TYR A 31 3.06 6.81 21.65
CA TYR A 31 3.61 7.29 20.39
C TYR A 31 3.36 8.78 20.24
N THR A 32 4.33 9.52 19.70
CA THR A 32 4.23 10.97 19.49
C THR A 32 4.48 11.30 18.03
N TYR A 33 3.54 12.00 17.40
CA TYR A 33 3.72 12.61 16.09
C TYR A 33 4.15 14.05 16.32
N GLU A 34 5.42 14.35 16.03
CA GLU A 34 6.03 15.63 16.38
C GLU A 34 5.70 16.70 15.35
N GLU A 35 5.93 16.40 14.07
CA GLU A 35 5.67 17.32 12.97
C GLU A 35 5.73 16.65 11.59
N LEU A 36 5.09 17.26 10.59
CA LEU A 36 5.47 17.04 9.20
C LEU A 36 6.81 17.74 8.97
N ALA A 37 7.84 16.97 8.64
CA ALA A 37 9.22 17.42 8.50
C ALA A 37 9.65 17.60 7.04
N GLY A 38 8.93 16.99 6.09
CA GLY A 38 9.29 17.10 4.68
C GLY A 38 8.17 16.86 3.69
N TYR A 39 8.39 17.44 2.51
CA TYR A 39 7.57 17.28 1.31
C TYR A 39 8.48 17.26 0.07
N GLY A 40 8.15 16.40 -0.89
CA GLY A 40 8.85 16.30 -2.17
C GLY A 40 7.93 15.73 -3.24
N THR A 41 8.29 15.90 -4.51
CA THR A 41 7.53 15.32 -5.61
C THR A 41 8.42 14.85 -6.77
N VAL A 42 7.87 13.99 -7.61
CA VAL A 42 8.44 13.59 -8.91
C VAL A 42 7.39 13.87 -10.01
N PRO A 43 7.74 14.57 -11.10
CA PRO A 43 6.79 14.92 -12.16
C PRO A 43 6.08 13.71 -12.77
N SER A 44 4.79 13.86 -13.10
CA SER A 44 3.93 12.78 -13.61
C SER A 44 4.37 12.15 -14.94
N ASN A 45 5.21 12.85 -15.71
CA ASN A 45 5.75 12.38 -17.00
C ASN A 45 7.24 12.03 -16.92
N SER A 46 7.79 11.91 -15.71
CA SER A 46 9.14 11.38 -15.52
C SER A 46 9.20 9.96 -16.07
N ARG A 47 10.38 9.55 -16.55
CA ARG A 47 10.55 8.24 -17.19
C ARG A 47 11.65 7.43 -16.56
N ASP A 48 11.47 6.12 -16.60
CA ASP A 48 12.49 5.17 -16.22
C ASP A 48 13.54 5.01 -17.33
N GLU A 49 14.56 4.19 -17.08
CA GLU A 49 15.65 3.96 -18.03
C GLU A 49 15.24 3.23 -19.31
N PHE A 50 14.04 2.62 -19.33
CA PHE A 50 13.45 1.97 -20.49
C PHE A 50 12.52 2.92 -21.28
N GLY A 51 12.24 4.11 -20.74
CA GLY A 51 11.41 5.12 -21.38
C GLY A 51 9.93 5.02 -21.05
N ASP A 52 9.54 4.17 -20.08
CA ASP A 52 8.18 4.11 -19.55
C ASP A 52 7.97 5.22 -18.50
N THR A 53 6.74 5.74 -18.40
CA THR A 53 6.35 6.70 -17.35
C THR A 53 6.60 6.09 -15.97
N LEU A 54 7.08 6.90 -15.04
CA LEU A 54 7.36 6.50 -13.66
C LEU A 54 6.11 6.63 -12.78
N ASN A 55 5.92 5.61 -11.97
CA ASN A 55 5.18 5.61 -10.71
C ASN A 55 5.96 4.72 -9.73
N PHE A 56 5.87 4.98 -8.43
CA PHE A 56 6.62 4.26 -7.40
C PHE A 56 5.97 4.38 -5.99
N GLY A 57 4.68 4.69 -5.95
CA GLY A 57 3.96 5.01 -4.72
C GLY A 57 3.27 3.85 -4.01
N SER A 58 3.05 2.73 -4.71
CA SER A 58 2.29 1.54 -4.25
C SER A 58 3.08 0.68 -3.26
N GLY A 59 4.34 1.02 -2.98
CA GLY A 59 5.13 0.36 -1.95
C GLY A 59 6.51 0.98 -1.83
N LEU A 60 7.06 1.02 -0.60
CA LEU A 60 8.33 1.69 -0.30
C LEU A 60 9.22 0.87 0.63
N ALA A 61 10.52 0.83 0.32
CA ALA A 61 11.55 0.48 1.28
C ALA A 61 12.73 1.46 1.23
N LEU A 62 13.24 1.84 2.40
CA LEU A 62 14.46 2.63 2.54
C LEU A 62 15.65 1.71 2.80
N ASP A 63 16.71 1.83 1.99
CA ASP A 63 17.96 1.13 2.23
C ASP A 63 18.70 1.78 3.41
N ARG A 64 18.47 1.21 4.60
CA ARG A 64 19.05 1.70 5.85
C ARG A 64 20.56 1.66 5.88
N SER A 65 21.20 0.74 5.14
CA SER A 65 22.66 0.68 5.06
C SER A 65 23.26 1.90 4.35
N GLN A 66 22.43 2.62 3.58
CA GLN A 66 22.81 3.81 2.84
C GLN A 66 22.21 5.09 3.42
N TRP A 67 21.39 5.00 4.47
CA TRP A 67 20.86 6.17 5.18
C TRP A 67 21.95 6.85 6.00
N LYS A 68 22.13 8.14 5.79
CA LYS A 68 23.19 8.92 6.45
C LYS A 68 22.73 10.33 6.75
N LYS A 69 22.92 10.74 8.01
CA LYS A 69 22.87 12.14 8.42
C LYS A 69 24.19 12.85 8.06
N LEU A 70 24.08 13.96 7.36
CA LEU A 70 25.19 14.80 6.94
C LEU A 70 25.49 15.88 8.00
N SER A 71 26.71 16.43 7.97
CA SER A 71 27.18 17.40 8.97
C SER A 71 26.42 18.73 8.97
N ASN A 72 25.71 19.04 7.89
CA ASN A 72 24.83 20.20 7.75
C ASN A 72 23.39 19.94 8.26
N GLY A 73 23.10 18.75 8.80
CA GLY A 73 21.78 18.36 9.29
C GLY A 73 20.82 17.80 8.23
N SER A 74 21.22 17.74 6.96
CA SER A 74 20.45 17.03 5.92
C SER A 74 20.74 15.52 5.96
N TYR A 75 19.98 14.75 5.21
CA TYR A 75 20.08 13.30 5.12
C TYR A 75 20.18 12.88 3.67
N THR A 76 20.90 11.80 3.42
CA THR A 76 20.91 11.12 2.13
C THR A 76 20.71 9.63 2.32
N GLY A 77 20.16 8.97 1.31
CA GLY A 77 19.99 7.52 1.29
C GLY A 77 19.46 7.03 -0.04
N VAL A 78 19.20 5.74 -0.10
CA VAL A 78 18.55 5.13 -1.26
C VAL A 78 17.15 4.67 -0.90
N LEU A 79 16.22 5.08 -1.73
CA LEU A 79 14.81 4.76 -1.66
C LEU A 79 14.46 3.80 -2.78
N TRP A 80 13.79 2.70 -2.44
CA TRP A 80 13.21 1.76 -3.39
C TRP A 80 11.70 1.94 -3.36
N GLY A 81 11.10 2.17 -4.52
CA GLY A 81 9.65 2.21 -4.67
C GLY A 81 9.19 1.31 -5.80
N LEU A 82 7.94 0.91 -5.79
CA LEU A 82 7.32 0.16 -6.88
C LEU A 82 5.98 0.77 -7.26
N PRO A 83 5.57 0.66 -8.53
CA PRO A 83 4.20 0.90 -8.94
C PRO A 83 3.36 -0.37 -8.77
N ASP A 84 2.06 -0.20 -8.95
CA ASP A 84 1.06 -1.24 -9.18
C ASP A 84 1.29 -1.96 -10.54
N ARG A 85 0.23 -2.46 -11.14
CA ARG A 85 0.21 -3.09 -12.46
C ARG A 85 0.50 -2.20 -13.67
N GLY A 86 0.86 -0.93 -13.51
CA GLY A 86 1.06 -0.01 -14.64
C GLY A 86 -0.20 0.83 -14.93
N TRP A 87 -0.15 1.75 -15.90
CA TRP A 87 -1.32 2.57 -16.25
C TRP A 87 -2.53 1.70 -16.59
N ASN A 88 -3.57 1.81 -15.75
CA ASN A 88 -4.73 0.93 -15.77
C ASN A 88 -6.08 1.66 -15.66
N THR A 89 -6.07 2.99 -15.59
CA THR A 89 -7.27 3.84 -15.44
C THR A 89 -8.25 3.71 -16.63
N GLN A 90 -7.78 3.23 -17.78
CA GLN A 90 -8.58 2.93 -18.97
C GLN A 90 -8.52 1.44 -19.38
N GLY A 91 -7.99 0.57 -18.52
CA GLY A 91 -7.79 -0.85 -18.76
C GLY A 91 -6.32 -1.28 -18.68
N THR A 92 -6.09 -2.54 -18.36
CA THR A 92 -4.74 -3.06 -18.10
C THR A 92 -3.92 -3.21 -19.38
N LEU A 93 -2.60 -3.15 -19.23
CA LEU A 93 -1.63 -3.30 -20.33
C LEU A 93 -0.57 -4.33 -19.95
N ASN A 94 0.17 -4.82 -20.94
CA ASN A 94 1.30 -5.72 -20.75
C ASN A 94 2.55 -5.02 -20.19
N PHE A 95 2.36 -4.09 -19.25
CA PHE A 95 3.41 -3.47 -18.45
C PHE A 95 4.21 -4.57 -17.76
N GLN A 96 5.53 -4.46 -17.76
CA GLN A 96 6.38 -5.37 -16.99
C GLN A 96 6.56 -4.79 -15.58
N PRO A 97 6.05 -5.44 -14.51
CA PRO A 97 6.20 -4.98 -13.13
C PRO A 97 7.68 -4.88 -12.73
N ARG A 98 8.01 -3.92 -11.86
CA ARG A 98 9.40 -3.56 -11.56
C ARG A 98 9.52 -2.78 -10.25
N VAL A 99 10.74 -2.64 -9.75
CA VAL A 99 11.09 -1.69 -8.67
C VAL A 99 12.00 -0.61 -9.21
N HIS A 100 11.91 0.59 -8.64
CA HIS A 100 12.71 1.76 -8.96
C HIS A 100 13.59 2.15 -7.77
N LYS A 101 14.81 2.61 -8.06
CA LYS A 101 15.71 3.15 -7.04
C LYS A 101 15.96 4.63 -7.26
N PHE A 102 15.95 5.37 -6.16
CA PHE A 102 16.24 6.79 -6.12
C PHE A 102 17.32 7.05 -5.07
N ASP A 103 18.32 7.86 -5.42
CA ASP A 103 19.04 8.61 -4.38
C ASP A 103 18.08 9.69 -3.87
N ILE A 104 18.01 9.84 -2.54
CA ILE A 104 17.27 10.93 -1.91
C ILE A 104 18.20 11.88 -1.18
N LEU A 105 17.85 13.16 -1.21
CA LEU A 105 18.43 14.21 -0.37
C LEU A 105 17.28 14.89 0.38
N PHE A 106 17.26 14.72 1.70
CA PHE A 106 16.25 15.29 2.58
C PHE A 106 16.86 16.34 3.50
N THR A 107 16.37 17.58 3.45
CA THR A 107 16.85 18.67 4.31
C THR A 107 15.69 19.17 5.16
N PRO A 108 15.51 18.71 6.41
CA PRO A 108 14.44 19.17 7.29
C PRO A 108 14.41 20.70 7.45
N LYS A 109 13.21 21.24 7.66
CA LYS A 109 12.97 22.69 7.79
C LYS A 109 12.12 22.97 9.03
N PRO A 110 12.67 22.78 10.25
CA PRO A 110 11.88 22.89 11.48
C PRO A 110 11.28 24.30 11.68
N GLU A 111 11.94 25.33 11.16
CA GLU A 111 11.47 26.72 11.14
C GLU A 111 10.37 27.03 10.10
N ALA A 112 9.97 26.07 9.26
CA ALA A 112 8.87 26.27 8.33
C ALA A 112 7.55 26.48 9.08
N THR A 113 6.78 27.50 8.68
CA THR A 113 5.47 27.81 9.27
C THR A 113 4.44 28.08 8.17
N VAL A 114 3.15 28.09 8.51
CA VAL A 114 2.10 28.46 7.54
C VAL A 114 2.30 29.88 6.98
N ALA A 115 2.83 30.81 7.78
CA ALA A 115 3.09 32.19 7.35
C ALA A 115 4.38 32.34 6.54
N ASN A 116 5.30 31.39 6.65
CA ASN A 116 6.57 31.36 5.92
C ASN A 116 6.87 29.90 5.52
N PRO A 117 6.19 29.37 4.48
CA PRO A 117 6.32 27.98 4.09
C PRO A 117 7.70 27.69 3.49
N SER A 118 8.16 26.46 3.66
CA SER A 118 9.32 25.96 2.95
C SER A 118 8.96 25.54 1.53
N ALA A 119 9.92 25.66 0.62
CA ALA A 119 9.91 24.90 -0.63
C ALA A 119 10.05 23.38 -0.36
N LYS A 120 9.81 22.57 -1.40
CA LYS A 120 10.08 21.13 -1.41
C LYS A 120 11.51 20.86 -0.90
N ASN A 121 11.63 20.01 0.11
CA ASN A 121 12.87 19.78 0.85
C ASN A 121 13.31 18.30 0.88
N LEU A 122 12.55 17.45 0.20
CA LEU A 122 12.92 16.09 -0.19
C LEU A 122 13.13 16.06 -1.71
N ILE A 123 14.33 15.71 -2.15
CA ILE A 123 14.72 15.67 -3.55
C ILE A 123 15.01 14.22 -3.94
N PHE A 124 14.48 13.80 -5.09
CA PHE A 124 14.69 12.48 -5.68
C PHE A 124 15.62 12.58 -6.88
N THR A 125 16.56 11.64 -7.00
CA THR A 125 17.39 11.44 -8.18
C THR A 125 17.26 10.00 -8.62
N TYR A 126 16.58 9.76 -9.74
CA TYR A 126 16.38 8.42 -10.30
C TYR A 126 17.72 7.75 -10.61
N LYS A 127 17.84 6.45 -10.30
CA LYS A 127 19.07 5.67 -10.54
C LYS A 127 18.88 4.53 -11.53
N GLU A 128 18.01 3.59 -11.18
CA GLU A 128 17.88 2.32 -11.91
C GLU A 128 16.52 1.67 -11.64
N THR A 129 16.15 0.70 -12.47
CA THR A 129 14.99 -0.16 -12.24
C THR A 129 15.34 -1.64 -12.38
N ILE A 130 14.64 -2.49 -11.64
CA ILE A 130 14.76 -3.95 -11.72
C ILE A 130 13.40 -4.50 -12.13
N ARG A 131 13.31 -5.01 -13.36
CA ARG A 131 12.09 -5.61 -13.91
C ARG A 131 11.91 -7.05 -13.44
N PHE A 132 10.65 -7.46 -13.27
CA PHE A 132 10.30 -8.77 -12.73
C PHE A 132 10.14 -9.83 -13.82
N TYR A 133 10.59 -11.03 -13.49
CA TYR A 133 10.56 -12.22 -14.33
C TYR A 133 10.10 -13.43 -13.51
N GLY A 134 9.33 -14.30 -14.14
CA GLY A 134 8.94 -15.59 -13.58
C GLY A 134 10.11 -16.56 -13.36
N PRO A 135 9.84 -17.73 -12.76
CA PRO A 135 10.88 -18.72 -12.43
C PRO A 135 11.66 -19.22 -13.65
N ASP A 136 11.07 -19.19 -14.85
CA ASP A 136 11.66 -19.59 -16.13
C ASP A 136 12.41 -18.46 -16.86
N GLY A 137 12.36 -17.22 -16.35
CA GLY A 137 12.91 -16.03 -17.01
C GLY A 137 11.94 -15.32 -17.95
N THR A 138 10.69 -15.76 -18.06
CA THR A 138 9.66 -15.04 -18.81
C THR A 138 9.29 -13.74 -18.06
N PRO A 139 9.16 -12.58 -18.72
CA PRO A 139 8.68 -11.36 -18.08
C PRO A 139 7.33 -11.56 -17.37
N CYS A 140 7.16 -10.97 -16.19
CA CYS A 140 5.83 -10.80 -15.59
C CYS A 140 5.03 -9.74 -16.38
N THR A 141 3.74 -9.61 -16.09
CA THR A 141 2.83 -8.66 -16.74
C THR A 141 1.93 -7.95 -15.72
N GLY A 142 1.47 -6.74 -16.03
CA GLY A 142 0.42 -6.01 -15.30
C GLY A 142 -0.99 -6.25 -15.84
N LEU A 143 -1.15 -7.17 -16.80
CA LEU A 143 -2.47 -7.58 -17.25
C LEU A 143 -3.22 -8.35 -16.17
N ASP A 144 -4.56 -8.27 -16.21
CA ASP A 144 -5.41 -9.05 -15.32
C ASP A 144 -5.22 -10.57 -15.51
N GLY A 145 -5.40 -11.31 -14.42
CA GLY A 145 -5.31 -12.76 -14.43
C GLY A 145 -6.47 -13.41 -15.17
N ASP A 146 -6.22 -14.53 -15.84
CA ASP A 146 -7.24 -15.34 -16.48
C ASP A 146 -8.25 -15.84 -15.43
N THR A 147 -9.51 -15.98 -15.83
CA THR A 147 -10.57 -16.50 -14.96
C THR A 147 -10.32 -17.94 -14.53
N THR A 148 -9.58 -18.71 -15.34
CA THR A 148 -9.24 -20.11 -15.10
C THR A 148 -7.82 -20.41 -15.60
N GLY A 149 -7.22 -21.47 -15.07
CA GLY A 149 -5.87 -21.89 -15.44
C GLY A 149 -4.80 -21.38 -14.49
N HIS A 150 -3.57 -21.83 -14.73
CA HIS A 150 -2.39 -21.48 -13.94
C HIS A 150 -1.12 -21.81 -14.73
N LEU A 151 0.02 -21.33 -14.23
CA LEU A 151 1.35 -21.80 -14.61
C LEU A 151 1.93 -22.63 -13.46
N SER A 152 2.52 -23.78 -13.77
CA SER A 152 3.17 -24.64 -12.78
C SER A 152 4.68 -24.67 -13.01
N TYR A 153 5.43 -24.48 -11.93
CA TYR A 153 6.90 -24.55 -11.92
C TYR A 153 7.37 -25.48 -10.80
N PRO A 154 8.45 -26.26 -10.98
CA PRO A 154 9.00 -27.10 -9.93
C PRO A 154 9.33 -26.29 -8.66
N GLY A 155 8.75 -26.69 -7.52
CA GLY A 155 8.98 -26.03 -6.23
C GLY A 155 8.13 -24.78 -5.97
N PHE A 156 7.21 -24.44 -6.86
CA PHE A 156 6.25 -23.34 -6.69
C PHE A 156 4.83 -23.90 -6.49
N PRO A 157 3.96 -23.16 -5.77
CA PRO A 157 2.52 -23.35 -5.94
C PRO A 157 2.12 -23.03 -7.39
N ASP A 158 0.92 -23.46 -7.81
CA ASP A 158 0.33 -22.97 -9.06
C ASP A 158 0.21 -21.44 -9.00
N LEU A 159 0.78 -20.78 -10.01
CA LEU A 159 0.84 -19.33 -10.12
C LEU A 159 -0.27 -18.82 -11.05
N PRO A 160 -0.81 -17.61 -10.80
CA PRO A 160 -1.70 -16.95 -11.75
C PRO A 160 -1.11 -16.86 -13.16
N VAL A 161 -1.98 -16.78 -14.16
CA VAL A 161 -1.61 -16.64 -15.57
C VAL A 161 -2.48 -15.59 -16.22
N ALA A 162 -1.90 -14.76 -17.07
CA ALA A 162 -2.60 -13.86 -17.96
C ALA A 162 -2.26 -14.22 -19.41
N THR A 163 -3.28 -14.42 -20.24
CA THR A 163 -3.14 -14.74 -21.66
C THR A 163 -3.44 -13.50 -22.51
N PHE A 164 -2.53 -13.14 -23.41
CA PHE A 164 -2.70 -12.00 -24.30
C PHE A 164 -2.31 -12.31 -25.75
N THR A 165 -2.85 -11.53 -26.67
CA THR A 165 -2.52 -11.55 -28.10
C THR A 165 -1.65 -10.34 -28.45
N GLY A 166 -1.00 -10.38 -29.61
CA GLY A 166 -0.22 -9.23 -30.06
C GLY A 166 1.01 -8.95 -29.19
N ASP A 167 1.33 -7.68 -29.00
CA ASP A 167 2.34 -7.21 -28.04
C ASP A 167 1.77 -6.98 -26.62
N GLY A 168 0.46 -7.08 -26.45
CA GLY A 168 -0.24 -6.75 -25.21
C GLY A 168 -0.41 -5.25 -24.96
N PHE A 169 -0.29 -4.43 -26.00
CA PHE A 169 -0.55 -2.99 -26.04
C PHE A 169 -1.47 -2.61 -27.22
N GLY A 170 -2.16 -3.59 -27.82
CA GLY A 170 -3.00 -3.43 -29.01
C GLY A 170 -2.25 -3.47 -30.35
N GLY A 171 -0.94 -3.73 -30.33
CA GLY A 171 -0.10 -3.85 -31.52
C GLY A 171 0.14 -5.30 -31.97
N PRO A 172 0.74 -5.50 -33.15
CA PRO A 172 1.07 -6.83 -33.65
C PRO A 172 2.19 -7.48 -32.83
N GLY A 173 2.06 -8.78 -32.58
CA GLY A 173 3.03 -9.56 -31.83
C GLY A 173 2.57 -11.01 -31.65
N PRO A 174 3.44 -11.88 -31.10
CA PRO A 174 3.14 -13.31 -30.98
C PRO A 174 2.09 -13.64 -29.91
N GLY A 175 1.69 -12.68 -29.06
CA GLY A 175 0.95 -12.94 -27.84
C GLY A 175 1.79 -13.73 -26.83
N GLY A 176 1.13 -14.25 -25.79
CA GLY A 176 1.79 -15.10 -24.83
C GLY A 176 0.99 -15.36 -23.57
N LYS A 177 1.63 -16.06 -22.64
CA LYS A 177 1.17 -16.29 -21.28
C LYS A 177 2.24 -15.80 -20.32
N ARG A 178 1.86 -14.98 -19.35
CA ARG A 178 2.77 -14.41 -18.35
C ARG A 178 2.15 -14.52 -16.96
N ILE A 179 2.97 -14.42 -15.93
CA ILE A 179 2.50 -14.30 -14.55
C ILE A 179 2.04 -12.85 -14.36
N PRO A 180 0.75 -12.60 -14.07
CA PRO A 180 0.26 -11.28 -13.72
C PRO A 180 0.75 -10.93 -12.31
N VAL A 181 1.23 -9.70 -12.13
CA VAL A 181 1.64 -9.17 -10.84
C VAL A 181 1.19 -7.73 -10.74
N ASP A 182 0.42 -7.47 -9.69
CA ASP A 182 -0.05 -6.17 -9.29
C ASP A 182 0.58 -5.86 -7.94
N SER A 183 1.74 -5.19 -7.97
CA SER A 183 2.62 -5.11 -6.81
C SER A 183 2.23 -3.98 -5.86
N GLU A 184 2.13 -4.29 -4.57
CA GLU A 184 1.58 -3.37 -3.56
C GLU A 184 2.44 -3.24 -2.30
N GLY A 185 3.65 -3.80 -2.30
CA GLY A 185 4.49 -3.77 -1.10
C GLY A 185 5.86 -4.36 -1.36
N ILE A 186 6.88 -3.86 -0.65
CA ILE A 186 8.27 -4.27 -0.83
C ILE A 186 9.01 -4.43 0.49
N VAL A 187 9.77 -5.52 0.60
CA VAL A 187 10.76 -5.70 1.66
C VAL A 187 12.11 -6.06 1.05
N LEU A 188 13.15 -5.29 1.40
CA LEU A 188 14.52 -5.55 1.00
C LEU A 188 15.19 -6.57 1.94
N ASN A 189 15.97 -7.49 1.38
CA ASN A 189 16.80 -8.42 2.15
C ASN A 189 18.29 -8.08 1.99
N ALA A 190 19.09 -8.46 2.99
CA ALA A 190 20.53 -8.21 3.01
C ALA A 190 21.31 -8.89 1.86
N ASP A 191 20.78 -9.98 1.28
CA ASP A 191 21.39 -10.66 0.12
C ASP A 191 21.04 -10.01 -1.23
N GLY A 192 20.37 -8.85 -1.21
CA GLY A 192 19.93 -8.11 -2.39
C GLY A 192 18.65 -8.66 -3.05
N SER A 193 18.08 -9.75 -2.52
CA SER A 193 16.73 -10.18 -2.89
C SER A 193 15.67 -9.29 -2.23
N PHE A 194 14.45 -9.36 -2.71
CA PHE A 194 13.33 -8.62 -2.11
C PHE A 194 12.03 -9.42 -2.20
N TRP A 195 11.15 -9.21 -1.23
CA TRP A 195 9.79 -9.73 -1.21
C TRP A 195 8.84 -8.67 -1.76
N ILE A 196 7.84 -9.12 -2.51
CA ILE A 196 6.81 -8.29 -3.13
C ILE A 196 5.46 -8.93 -2.83
N SER A 197 4.50 -8.15 -2.31
CA SER A 197 3.10 -8.58 -2.22
C SER A 197 2.38 -8.26 -3.51
N ASP A 198 1.36 -9.06 -3.79
CA ASP A 198 0.61 -9.02 -5.03
C ASP A 198 -0.89 -8.95 -4.73
N GLU A 199 -1.58 -8.08 -5.46
CA GLU A 199 -3.01 -7.89 -5.31
C GLU A 199 -3.81 -8.98 -6.04
N TYR A 200 -3.38 -9.40 -7.24
CA TYR A 200 -4.10 -10.40 -8.03
C TYR A 200 -4.15 -11.78 -7.36
N GLY A 201 -3.02 -12.31 -6.90
CA GLY A 201 -2.93 -13.67 -6.36
C GLY A 201 -3.91 -13.99 -5.22
N PRO A 202 -4.05 -13.18 -4.15
CA PRO A 202 -3.06 -12.25 -3.62
C PRO A 202 -1.89 -13.04 -3.05
N PHE A 203 -0.75 -13.06 -3.73
CA PHE A 203 0.41 -13.89 -3.36
C PHE A 203 1.52 -13.02 -2.76
N VAL A 204 2.61 -13.67 -2.34
CA VAL A 204 3.89 -13.00 -2.09
C VAL A 204 4.97 -13.66 -2.91
N TYR A 205 5.78 -12.86 -3.58
CA TYR A 205 6.87 -13.35 -4.42
C TYR A 205 8.22 -12.88 -3.87
N ARG A 206 9.21 -13.77 -3.86
CA ARG A 206 10.60 -13.40 -3.63
C ARG A 206 11.34 -13.31 -4.94
N PHE A 207 11.91 -12.15 -5.25
CA PHE A 207 12.76 -11.96 -6.40
C PHE A 207 14.22 -11.84 -5.97
N ASN A 208 15.14 -12.41 -6.76
CA ASN A 208 16.57 -12.17 -6.55
C ASN A 208 16.96 -10.75 -7.01
N ALA A 209 18.22 -10.36 -6.81
CA ALA A 209 18.74 -9.04 -7.20
C ALA A 209 18.62 -8.71 -8.71
N SER A 210 18.40 -9.71 -9.58
CA SER A 210 18.16 -9.52 -11.01
C SER A 210 16.68 -9.52 -11.40
N GLY A 211 15.77 -9.54 -10.42
CA GLY A 211 14.32 -9.56 -10.66
C GLY A 211 13.75 -10.91 -11.08
N ARG A 212 14.46 -12.04 -10.89
CA ARG A 212 13.92 -13.38 -11.17
C ARG A 212 13.23 -13.94 -9.94
N MET A 213 12.00 -14.43 -10.10
CA MET A 213 11.23 -15.05 -9.03
C MET A 213 11.90 -16.35 -8.56
N THR A 214 12.07 -16.48 -7.25
CA THR A 214 12.75 -17.61 -6.59
C THR A 214 11.87 -18.34 -5.59
N THR A 215 10.80 -17.71 -5.11
CA THR A 215 9.84 -18.30 -4.17
C THR A 215 8.49 -17.61 -4.33
N ALA A 216 7.40 -18.34 -4.10
CA ALA A 216 6.06 -17.78 -4.01
C ALA A 216 5.32 -18.35 -2.79
N ILE A 217 4.59 -17.49 -2.09
CA ILE A 217 3.72 -17.84 -0.97
C ILE A 217 2.28 -17.69 -1.45
N ARG A 218 1.54 -18.80 -1.44
CA ARG A 218 0.10 -18.83 -1.69
C ARG A 218 -0.64 -18.69 -0.36
N PRO A 219 -1.66 -17.83 -0.25
CA PRO A 219 -2.42 -17.69 0.98
C PRO A 219 -3.32 -18.89 1.26
N PRO A 220 -3.87 -19.00 2.48
CA PRO A 220 -4.88 -20.00 2.81
C PRO A 220 -6.11 -19.93 1.90
N PRO A 221 -6.82 -21.05 1.67
CA PRO A 221 -7.96 -21.12 0.77
C PRO A 221 -9.06 -20.07 1.02
N ALA A 222 -9.30 -19.64 2.25
CA ALA A 222 -10.30 -18.61 2.57
C ALA A 222 -10.05 -17.24 1.92
N ILE A 223 -8.82 -16.97 1.47
CA ILE A 223 -8.41 -15.70 0.83
C ILE A 223 -8.34 -15.83 -0.69
N LEU A 224 -8.21 -17.05 -1.22
CA LEU A 224 -8.14 -17.24 -2.67
C LEU A 224 -9.47 -16.85 -3.32
N PRO A 225 -9.45 -15.98 -4.34
CA PRO A 225 -10.67 -15.56 -5.02
C PRO A 225 -11.28 -16.73 -5.78
N MET A 226 -12.57 -16.96 -5.57
CA MET A 226 -13.30 -18.08 -6.17
C MET A 226 -14.41 -17.57 -7.09
N ARG A 227 -14.60 -18.24 -8.23
CA ARG A 227 -15.78 -18.12 -9.10
C ARG A 227 -16.20 -19.50 -9.57
N ASN A 228 -17.51 -19.76 -9.57
CA ASN A 228 -18.08 -21.03 -10.03
C ASN A 228 -17.43 -22.29 -9.42
N GLY A 229 -17.00 -22.21 -8.16
CA GLY A 229 -16.37 -23.32 -7.44
C GLY A 229 -14.89 -23.57 -7.76
N THR A 230 -14.27 -22.72 -8.58
CA THR A 230 -12.84 -22.78 -8.93
C THR A 230 -12.12 -21.49 -8.55
N VAL A 231 -10.81 -21.57 -8.31
CA VAL A 231 -9.98 -20.37 -8.12
C VAL A 231 -9.97 -19.54 -9.40
N SER A 232 -10.12 -18.23 -9.26
CA SER A 232 -10.19 -17.27 -10.37
C SER A 232 -9.43 -16.01 -9.98
N PHE A 233 -8.25 -15.80 -10.56
CA PHE A 233 -7.38 -14.67 -10.19
C PHE A 233 -7.74 -13.35 -10.88
N SER A 234 -8.68 -13.37 -11.83
CA SER A 234 -9.19 -12.14 -12.45
C SER A 234 -9.75 -11.19 -11.39
N ALA A 235 -9.35 -9.93 -11.47
CA ALA A 235 -9.90 -8.79 -10.76
C ALA A 235 -11.01 -8.08 -11.57
N ASP A 236 -11.54 -8.71 -12.63
CA ASP A 236 -12.53 -8.13 -13.54
C ASP A 236 -12.04 -6.79 -14.14
N SER A 237 -10.76 -6.76 -14.51
CA SER A 237 -10.03 -5.56 -14.96
C SER A 237 -9.58 -5.72 -16.41
N PRO A 238 -10.45 -5.45 -17.41
CA PRO A 238 -10.18 -5.76 -18.81
C PRO A 238 -8.95 -5.01 -19.34
N ALA A 239 -8.34 -5.57 -20.39
CA ALA A 239 -7.23 -4.92 -21.08
C ALA A 239 -7.70 -3.68 -21.86
N TYR A 240 -6.80 -2.71 -22.05
CA TYR A 240 -7.06 -1.44 -22.75
C TYR A 240 -7.46 -1.60 -24.24
N TYR A 241 -7.02 -2.66 -24.92
CA TYR A 241 -7.11 -2.79 -26.39
C TYR A 241 -8.21 -3.73 -26.88
N GLU A 242 -8.81 -3.40 -28.05
CA GLU A 242 -9.83 -4.22 -28.72
C GLU A 242 -9.28 -5.59 -29.16
N GLY A 243 -10.10 -6.64 -29.06
CA GLY A 243 -9.71 -8.03 -29.38
C GLY A 243 -9.26 -8.86 -28.17
N ALA A 244 -9.21 -8.25 -26.98
CA ALA A 244 -9.39 -8.97 -25.73
C ALA A 244 -10.89 -9.25 -25.54
N ASP A 245 -11.48 -10.11 -26.37
CA ASP A 245 -12.79 -10.74 -26.13
C ASP A 245 -12.69 -11.62 -24.88
N ALA A 246 -12.36 -11.03 -23.73
CA ALA A 246 -12.42 -11.68 -22.46
C ALA A 246 -13.89 -12.02 -22.27
N GLU A 247 -14.18 -13.32 -22.28
CA GLU A 247 -15.46 -13.84 -21.83
C GLU A 247 -15.83 -13.10 -20.54
N PRO A 248 -17.05 -12.56 -20.44
CA PRO A 248 -17.44 -11.77 -19.28
C PRO A 248 -17.14 -12.56 -18.01
N VAL A 249 -16.51 -11.90 -17.04
CA VAL A 249 -16.20 -12.51 -15.76
C VAL A 249 -17.53 -12.73 -15.02
N ILE A 250 -17.96 -13.98 -14.93
CA ILE A 250 -19.26 -14.34 -14.34
C ILE A 250 -19.05 -15.29 -13.15
N PRO A 251 -19.55 -14.94 -11.95
CA PRO A 251 -20.05 -13.63 -11.57
C PRO A 251 -18.92 -12.58 -11.53
N SER A 252 -19.27 -11.30 -11.73
CA SER A 252 -18.32 -10.17 -11.61
C SER A 252 -17.71 -10.16 -10.20
N ASP A 253 -18.56 -10.21 -9.17
CA ASP A 253 -18.15 -10.42 -7.78
C ASP A 253 -18.08 -11.91 -7.42
N GLY A 254 -16.92 -12.36 -6.95
CA GLY A 254 -16.75 -13.72 -6.42
C GLY A 254 -17.45 -13.92 -5.07
N PRO A 255 -18.04 -15.10 -4.78
CA PRO A 255 -18.69 -15.34 -3.48
C PRO A 255 -17.73 -15.46 -2.28
N THR A 256 -16.46 -15.81 -2.50
CA THR A 256 -15.47 -16.03 -1.44
C THR A 256 -14.07 -15.61 -1.87
N GLY A 257 -13.19 -15.35 -0.89
CA GLY A 257 -11.82 -14.91 -1.11
C GLY A 257 -11.67 -13.40 -1.06
N ARG A 258 -10.51 -12.88 -1.47
CA ARG A 258 -10.32 -11.44 -1.66
C ARG A 258 -11.38 -10.89 -2.62
N ASN A 259 -11.75 -9.62 -2.44
CA ASN A 259 -12.55 -8.94 -3.43
C ASN A 259 -11.70 -8.63 -4.69
N ASN A 260 -12.36 -8.26 -5.79
CA ASN A 260 -11.67 -7.70 -6.96
C ASN A 260 -10.88 -6.47 -6.51
N ASN A 261 -9.60 -6.38 -6.89
CA ASN A 261 -8.76 -5.23 -6.55
C ASN A 261 -8.67 -4.95 -5.03
N HIS A 262 -8.61 -5.99 -4.21
CA HIS A 262 -8.46 -5.90 -2.75
C HIS A 262 -7.52 -6.99 -2.21
N GLY A 263 -6.33 -7.10 -2.79
CA GLY A 263 -5.37 -8.14 -2.43
C GLY A 263 -4.45 -7.80 -1.27
N PHE A 264 -3.23 -8.33 -1.27
CA PHE A 264 -2.26 -8.06 -0.20
C PHE A 264 -1.55 -6.74 -0.43
N GLU A 265 -2.13 -5.69 0.12
CA GLU A 265 -1.55 -4.34 0.11
C GLU A 265 -0.61 -4.05 1.28
N GLY A 266 -0.72 -4.81 2.37
CA GLY A 266 0.24 -4.68 3.46
C GLY A 266 1.32 -5.75 3.37
N LEU A 267 2.60 -5.37 3.30
CA LEU A 267 3.72 -6.29 3.42
C LEU A 267 4.83 -5.73 4.32
N THR A 268 5.23 -6.51 5.31
CA THR A 268 6.38 -6.15 6.14
C THR A 268 7.10 -7.37 6.69
N VAL A 269 8.28 -7.16 7.29
CA VAL A 269 9.01 -8.19 8.04
C VAL A 269 9.36 -7.70 9.43
N SER A 270 9.46 -8.62 10.39
CA SER A 270 10.01 -8.30 11.71
C SER A 270 11.45 -7.78 11.58
N GLY A 271 11.88 -6.97 12.55
CA GLY A 271 13.21 -6.36 12.56
C GLY A 271 14.39 -7.34 12.52
N ASP A 272 14.15 -8.63 12.81
CA ASP A 272 15.12 -9.72 12.68
C ASP A 272 15.07 -10.48 11.34
N GLY A 273 14.17 -10.08 10.44
CA GLY A 273 13.99 -10.66 9.11
C GLY A 273 13.39 -12.06 9.10
N LYS A 274 12.87 -12.58 10.23
CA LYS A 274 12.40 -13.98 10.32
C LYS A 274 10.90 -14.15 10.16
N ASN A 275 10.12 -13.12 10.40
CA ASN A 275 8.67 -13.18 10.28
C ASN A 275 8.21 -12.20 9.20
N LEU A 276 7.51 -12.71 8.20
CA LEU A 276 6.86 -11.90 7.18
C LEU A 276 5.38 -11.77 7.54
N TYR A 277 4.86 -10.55 7.42
CA TYR A 277 3.46 -10.25 7.72
C TYR A 277 2.76 -9.70 6.48
N LEU A 278 1.51 -10.12 6.29
CA LEU A 278 0.67 -9.70 5.18
C LEU A 278 -0.69 -9.24 5.70
N LEU A 279 -1.16 -8.09 5.22
CA LEU A 279 -2.50 -7.60 5.51
C LEU A 279 -3.28 -7.49 4.21
N LEU A 280 -4.47 -8.08 4.19
CA LEU A 280 -5.39 -7.92 3.06
C LEU A 280 -6.00 -6.51 3.12
N GLN A 281 -6.21 -5.87 1.97
CA GLN A 281 -6.73 -4.49 1.87
C GLN A 281 -8.02 -4.28 2.69
N ALA A 282 -8.95 -5.23 2.60
CA ALA A 282 -10.20 -5.26 3.34
C ALA A 282 -10.66 -6.71 3.64
N ALA A 283 -11.83 -6.88 4.27
CA ALA A 283 -12.37 -8.21 4.54
C ALA A 283 -12.61 -9.02 3.25
N THR A 284 -12.56 -10.35 3.36
CA THR A 284 -12.94 -11.24 2.25
C THR A 284 -14.44 -11.17 1.95
N ASN A 285 -14.86 -11.58 0.75
CA ASN A 285 -16.26 -11.43 0.29
C ASN A 285 -17.27 -12.16 1.19
N GLN A 286 -16.92 -13.35 1.67
CA GLN A 286 -17.75 -14.12 2.62
C GLN A 286 -17.80 -13.52 4.04
N GLU A 287 -16.97 -12.50 4.30
CA GLU A 287 -16.82 -11.80 5.57
C GLU A 287 -17.34 -10.35 5.52
N GLY A 288 -18.02 -9.97 4.42
CA GLY A 288 -18.57 -8.62 4.23
C GLY A 288 -17.75 -7.74 3.28
N GLY A 289 -16.76 -8.29 2.58
CA GLY A 289 -15.88 -7.56 1.64
C GLY A 289 -16.55 -6.92 0.41
N LEU A 290 -17.81 -7.26 0.12
CA LEU A 290 -18.50 -6.73 -1.05
C LEU A 290 -19.02 -5.28 -0.88
N THR A 291 -18.99 -4.73 0.34
CA THR A 291 -19.46 -3.35 0.55
C THR A 291 -18.61 -2.61 1.57
N SER A 292 -18.40 -1.32 1.31
CA SER A 292 -17.63 -0.43 2.19
C SER A 292 -18.24 -0.17 3.55
N GLN A 293 -19.46 -0.63 3.83
CA GLN A 293 -20.05 -0.57 5.17
C GLN A 293 -19.74 -1.80 6.02
N THR A 294 -19.32 -2.91 5.40
CA THR A 294 -19.22 -4.22 6.06
C THR A 294 -17.83 -4.85 6.02
N GLU A 295 -16.91 -4.32 5.20
CA GLU A 295 -15.59 -4.91 4.94
C GLU A 295 -14.53 -4.71 6.05
N ARG A 296 -14.97 -4.39 7.27
CA ARG A 296 -14.12 -3.85 8.34
C ARG A 296 -13.06 -4.81 8.87
N TYR A 297 -13.37 -6.10 8.94
CA TYR A 297 -12.54 -7.08 9.64
C TYR A 297 -11.66 -7.82 8.64
N THR A 298 -10.46 -7.28 8.40
CA THR A 298 -9.46 -7.88 7.50
C THR A 298 -8.55 -8.87 8.25
N ARG A 299 -7.79 -9.68 7.51
CA ARG A 299 -6.92 -10.73 8.03
C ARG A 299 -5.44 -10.34 7.91
N LEU A 300 -4.72 -10.38 9.04
CA LEU A 300 -3.26 -10.32 9.10
C LEU A 300 -2.71 -11.75 9.14
N LEU A 301 -1.79 -12.09 8.25
CA LEU A 301 -1.11 -13.39 8.22
C LEU A 301 0.34 -13.22 8.62
N LYS A 302 0.88 -14.21 9.34
CA LYS A 302 2.28 -14.29 9.74
C LYS A 302 2.90 -15.54 9.17
N TYR A 303 4.03 -15.39 8.48
CA TYR A 303 4.85 -16.48 7.95
C TYR A 303 6.23 -16.47 8.60
N ASP A 304 6.70 -17.64 9.02
CA ASP A 304 8.10 -17.86 9.37
C ASP A 304 8.90 -18.03 8.07
N ILE A 305 9.82 -17.10 7.84
CA ILE A 305 10.72 -17.03 6.68
C ILE A 305 12.19 -17.24 7.08
N SER A 306 12.47 -17.83 8.25
CA SER A 306 13.83 -18.17 8.68
C SER A 306 14.57 -19.04 7.64
N VAL A 307 13.82 -19.79 6.84
CA VAL A 307 14.29 -20.43 5.61
C VAL A 307 13.49 -19.81 4.45
N PRO A 308 13.99 -18.76 3.78
CA PRO A 308 13.21 -17.98 2.80
C PRO A 308 12.66 -18.80 1.63
N SER A 309 13.34 -19.89 1.25
CA SER A 309 12.89 -20.81 0.20
C SER A 309 11.78 -21.76 0.63
N LYS A 310 11.42 -21.80 1.92
CA LYS A 310 10.37 -22.64 2.50
C LYS A 310 9.58 -21.89 3.58
N PRO A 311 8.87 -20.82 3.23
CA PRO A 311 8.04 -20.07 4.18
C PRO A 311 6.98 -20.98 4.82
N ARG A 312 6.67 -20.74 6.10
CA ARG A 312 5.68 -21.52 6.84
C ARG A 312 4.63 -20.61 7.46
N HIS A 313 3.36 -20.81 7.10
CA HIS A 313 2.23 -20.11 7.75
C HIS A 313 2.25 -20.41 9.25
N ALA A 314 2.34 -19.37 10.07
CA ALA A 314 2.65 -19.48 11.49
C ALA A 314 1.50 -19.01 12.39
N ARG A 315 0.85 -17.90 12.05
CA ARG A 315 -0.31 -17.34 12.78
C ARG A 315 -1.17 -16.50 11.84
N GLN A 316 -2.40 -16.26 12.25
CA GLN A 316 -3.32 -15.36 11.57
C GLN A 316 -4.17 -14.60 12.59
N PHE A 317 -4.45 -13.33 12.35
CA PHE A 317 -5.21 -12.46 13.26
C PHE A 317 -6.24 -11.64 12.49
N VAL A 318 -7.23 -11.10 13.21
CA VAL A 318 -8.21 -10.16 12.65
C VAL A 318 -7.83 -8.73 13.03
N VAL A 319 -7.76 -7.83 12.04
CA VAL A 319 -7.53 -6.40 12.25
C VAL A 319 -8.81 -5.63 11.94
N PRO A 320 -9.34 -4.83 12.88
CA PRO A 320 -10.55 -4.03 12.65
C PRO A 320 -10.17 -2.69 12.04
N LEU A 321 -10.37 -2.55 10.73
CA LEU A 321 -10.09 -1.31 10.00
C LEU A 321 -10.89 -0.12 10.54
N PRO A 322 -10.36 1.11 10.39
CA PRO A 322 -11.01 2.30 10.88
C PRO A 322 -12.25 2.64 10.06
N LEU A 323 -13.11 3.44 10.67
CA LEU A 323 -14.37 3.89 10.08
C LEU A 323 -14.33 5.40 9.91
N TYR A 324 -14.86 5.88 8.79
CA TYR A 324 -15.00 7.30 8.52
C TYR A 324 -16.43 7.64 8.05
N VAL A 325 -16.75 8.92 8.06
CA VAL A 325 -18.01 9.44 7.53
C VAL A 325 -17.71 10.12 6.21
N ASP A 326 -18.23 9.54 5.13
CA ASP A 326 -18.23 10.17 3.82
C ASP A 326 -19.27 11.30 3.83
N PRO A 327 -18.86 12.57 3.70
CA PRO A 327 -19.75 13.73 3.77
C PRO A 327 -20.66 13.85 2.55
N THR A 328 -20.35 13.16 1.46
CA THR A 328 -21.13 13.15 0.21
C THR A 328 -22.17 12.03 0.17
N ALA A 329 -21.98 11.00 1.00
CA ALA A 329 -22.87 9.86 1.07
C ALA A 329 -24.14 10.14 1.91
N LYS A 330 -25.23 9.44 1.58
CA LYS A 330 -26.45 9.42 2.41
C LYS A 330 -26.14 8.85 3.79
N PRO A 331 -26.81 9.28 4.88
CA PRO A 331 -26.56 8.75 6.23
C PRO A 331 -26.63 7.22 6.34
N ALA A 332 -27.50 6.56 5.58
CA ALA A 332 -27.64 5.09 5.57
C ALA A 332 -26.46 4.34 4.89
N LYS A 333 -25.54 5.07 4.26
CA LYS A 333 -24.31 4.53 3.64
C LYS A 333 -23.07 4.82 4.48
N ASN A 334 -23.26 5.39 5.67
CA ASN A 334 -22.23 5.70 6.64
C ASN A 334 -22.42 4.86 7.93
N PRO A 335 -21.33 4.60 8.68
CA PRO A 335 -19.95 4.90 8.31
C PRO A 335 -19.45 3.96 7.19
N LYS A 336 -18.37 4.37 6.52
CA LYS A 336 -17.60 3.53 5.60
C LYS A 336 -16.32 3.06 6.27
N VAL A 337 -15.77 1.95 5.79
CA VAL A 337 -14.45 1.45 6.14
C VAL A 337 -13.41 2.21 5.34
N ALA A 338 -12.36 2.68 6.01
CA ALA A 338 -11.15 3.13 5.33
C ALA A 338 -10.24 1.90 5.16
N SER A 339 -10.14 1.42 3.92
CA SER A 339 -9.32 0.25 3.56
C SER A 339 -7.84 0.54 3.79
N GLN A 340 -7.07 -0.49 4.11
CA GLN A 340 -5.63 -0.35 4.35
C GLN A 340 -4.84 -0.44 3.05
N SER A 341 -3.79 0.36 2.90
CA SER A 341 -2.92 0.38 1.71
C SER A 341 -1.45 0.16 2.02
N GLU A 342 -1.06 -0.08 3.27
CA GLU A 342 0.32 -0.46 3.63
C GLU A 342 0.40 -0.93 5.08
N LEU A 343 1.39 -1.77 5.38
CA LEU A 343 1.74 -2.28 6.70
C LEU A 343 3.24 -2.09 6.98
N PHE A 344 3.58 -1.66 8.20
CA PHE A 344 4.97 -1.67 8.66
C PHE A 344 5.09 -2.24 10.07
N HIS A 345 5.91 -3.27 10.28
CA HIS A 345 6.12 -3.86 11.61
C HIS A 345 7.05 -2.98 12.44
N ILE A 346 6.57 -2.55 13.61
CA ILE A 346 7.34 -1.78 14.57
C ILE A 346 8.10 -2.76 15.47
N GLN A 347 7.49 -3.20 16.58
CA GLN A 347 8.07 -4.19 17.49
C GLN A 347 6.98 -4.83 18.35
N ASP A 348 7.28 -5.94 19.00
CA ASP A 348 6.39 -6.61 19.96
C ASP A 348 4.95 -6.82 19.43
N GLU A 349 4.82 -7.23 18.17
CA GLU A 349 3.52 -7.44 17.51
C GLU A 349 2.67 -6.15 17.35
N GLN A 350 3.33 -4.98 17.28
CA GLN A 350 2.75 -3.69 16.90
C GLN A 350 3.16 -3.28 15.49
N PHE A 351 2.23 -2.65 14.80
CA PHE A 351 2.38 -2.29 13.39
C PHE A 351 1.88 -0.88 13.15
N PHE A 352 2.51 -0.17 12.22
CA PHE A 352 1.86 0.91 11.51
C PHE A 352 1.00 0.35 10.40
N VAL A 353 -0.12 1.00 10.13
CA VAL A 353 -1.01 0.70 9.00
C VAL A 353 -1.44 2.00 8.35
N LEU A 354 -1.30 2.09 7.03
CA LEU A 354 -1.85 3.20 6.27
C LEU A 354 -3.28 2.84 5.90
N ALA A 355 -4.25 3.63 6.35
CA ALA A 355 -5.64 3.48 5.95
C ALA A 355 -6.20 4.80 5.43
N ARG A 356 -7.01 4.74 4.36
CA ARG A 356 -7.52 5.93 3.69
C ARG A 356 -8.95 5.77 3.20
N ASP A 357 -9.61 6.91 2.99
CA ASP A 357 -10.79 6.99 2.15
C ASP A 357 -10.44 6.90 0.66
N SER A 358 -11.46 6.67 -0.16
CA SER A 358 -11.34 6.52 -1.62
C SER A 358 -12.22 7.53 -2.34
N ASN A 359 -11.78 7.98 -3.51
CA ASN A 359 -12.36 9.03 -4.35
C ASN A 359 -12.30 10.45 -3.73
N PHE A 360 -11.28 10.72 -2.90
CA PHE A 360 -11.04 12.05 -2.33
C PHE A 360 -9.60 12.51 -2.54
N GLY A 361 -9.40 13.70 -3.12
CA GLY A 361 -8.09 14.31 -3.32
C GLY A 361 -7.91 14.89 -4.72
N HIS A 362 -6.65 15.15 -5.10
CA HIS A 362 -6.31 15.63 -6.43
C HIS A 362 -6.67 14.58 -7.49
N GLY A 363 -7.29 15.04 -8.59
CA GLY A 363 -7.79 14.16 -9.64
C GLY A 363 -9.20 13.61 -9.42
N GLN A 364 -9.80 13.85 -8.24
CA GLN A 364 -11.15 13.38 -7.88
C GLN A 364 -12.17 14.50 -7.81
N ASP A 365 -13.46 14.21 -7.99
CA ASP A 365 -14.54 15.22 -7.90
C ASP A 365 -14.60 15.93 -6.54
N VAL A 366 -14.22 15.21 -5.47
CA VAL A 366 -14.19 15.74 -4.11
C VAL A 366 -12.74 15.88 -3.66
N THR A 367 -12.31 17.10 -3.35
CA THR A 367 -10.89 17.35 -3.02
C THR A 367 -10.53 17.11 -1.56
N LEU A 368 -11.52 17.10 -0.66
CA LEU A 368 -11.29 17.01 0.78
C LEU A 368 -11.34 15.56 1.24
N SER A 369 -10.17 14.93 1.43
CA SER A 369 -10.07 13.67 2.14
C SER A 369 -10.41 13.90 3.62
N THR A 370 -11.20 12.98 4.15
CA THR A 370 -11.68 12.96 5.54
C THR A 370 -10.98 11.92 6.39
N TYR A 371 -10.35 10.93 5.76
CA TYR A 371 -9.53 9.93 6.43
C TYR A 371 -8.34 9.55 5.56
N ARG A 372 -7.14 9.96 5.96
CA ARG A 372 -5.88 9.40 5.46
C ARG A 372 -4.87 9.39 6.60
N HIS A 373 -4.63 8.22 7.14
CA HIS A 373 -3.89 8.07 8.38
C HIS A 373 -2.83 6.98 8.30
N ILE A 374 -1.72 7.20 8.99
CA ILE A 374 -0.83 6.13 9.43
C ILE A 374 -1.15 5.86 10.90
N ASP A 375 -1.94 4.82 11.15
CA ASP A 375 -2.41 4.42 12.46
C ASP A 375 -1.57 3.27 13.02
N ILE A 376 -1.90 2.81 14.22
CA ILE A 376 -1.22 1.71 14.91
C ILE A 376 -2.22 0.62 15.25
N PHE A 377 -1.83 -0.64 15.08
CA PHE A 377 -2.55 -1.75 15.70
C PHE A 377 -1.61 -2.73 16.42
N ASP A 378 -2.18 -3.47 17.37
CA ASP A 378 -1.49 -4.45 18.21
C ASP A 378 -2.24 -5.79 18.21
N VAL A 379 -1.52 -6.89 17.97
CA VAL A 379 -2.10 -8.25 17.95
C VAL A 379 -1.72 -9.10 19.17
N SER A 380 -0.99 -8.56 20.15
CA SER A 380 -0.48 -9.33 21.31
C SER A 380 -1.59 -10.00 22.13
N ALA A 381 -2.77 -9.40 22.15
CA ALA A 381 -3.95 -9.91 22.85
C ALA A 381 -5.08 -10.35 21.89
N ALA A 382 -4.82 -10.40 20.58
CA ALA A 382 -5.76 -10.85 19.57
C ALA A 382 -5.85 -12.39 19.54
N THR A 383 -6.98 -12.90 19.07
CA THR A 383 -7.16 -14.36 18.88
C THR A 383 -6.39 -14.81 17.64
N ASP A 384 -5.53 -15.81 17.80
CA ASP A 384 -4.94 -16.52 16.67
C ASP A 384 -6.02 -17.40 16.02
N ILE A 385 -6.37 -17.06 14.79
CA ILE A 385 -7.42 -17.69 13.99
C ILE A 385 -6.86 -18.69 12.98
N MET A 386 -5.55 -18.90 12.94
CA MET A 386 -4.95 -19.85 12.00
C MET A 386 -5.52 -21.26 12.20
N GLY A 387 -5.94 -21.89 11.10
CA GLY A 387 -6.36 -23.29 11.07
C GLY A 387 -7.68 -23.55 10.34
N ASP A 388 -8.03 -24.82 10.24
CA ASP A 388 -9.11 -25.31 9.35
C ASP A 388 -10.48 -24.68 9.61
N THR A 389 -10.74 -24.20 10.84
CA THR A 389 -12.00 -23.54 11.22
C THR A 389 -12.31 -22.30 10.37
N TYR A 390 -11.27 -21.55 9.99
CA TYR A 390 -11.42 -20.25 9.34
C TYR A 390 -10.70 -20.15 7.99
N ASP A 391 -9.81 -21.10 7.65
CA ASP A 391 -8.95 -21.02 6.46
C ASP A 391 -9.40 -21.87 5.26
N CYS A 392 -10.51 -22.60 5.33
CA CYS A 392 -11.08 -23.28 4.15
C CYS A 392 -11.80 -22.31 3.18
N ALA A 393 -12.01 -22.69 1.91
CA ALA A 393 -12.53 -21.79 0.87
C ALA A 393 -13.87 -21.11 1.20
N ASN A 394 -14.75 -21.80 1.93
CA ASN A 394 -16.05 -21.27 2.39
C ASN A 394 -16.07 -20.99 3.90
N CYS A 395 -14.91 -21.03 4.57
CA CYS A 395 -14.78 -20.70 5.97
C CYS A 395 -14.68 -19.17 6.14
N SER A 396 -15.08 -18.69 7.32
CA SER A 396 -15.15 -17.25 7.59
C SER A 396 -14.94 -16.92 9.06
N VAL A 397 -14.33 -15.78 9.36
CA VAL A 397 -14.24 -15.21 10.72
C VAL A 397 -15.43 -14.32 11.04
N ALA A 398 -16.15 -13.86 10.02
CA ALA A 398 -17.33 -13.01 10.14
C ALA A 398 -18.50 -13.56 9.29
N SER A 399 -19.70 -13.03 9.53
CA SER A 399 -20.84 -13.20 8.62
C SER A 399 -20.61 -12.40 7.33
N SER A 400 -21.41 -12.67 6.29
CA SER A 400 -21.44 -11.87 5.06
C SER A 400 -21.89 -10.41 5.25
N GLN A 401 -22.29 -10.03 6.47
CA GLN A 401 -22.65 -8.66 6.86
C GLN A 401 -21.56 -8.01 7.73
N GLY A 402 -20.34 -8.55 7.77
CA GLY A 402 -19.24 -7.98 8.56
C GLY A 402 -19.34 -8.17 10.07
N VAL A 403 -20.28 -8.98 10.56
CA VAL A 403 -20.38 -9.30 12.01
C VAL A 403 -19.39 -10.41 12.37
N LEU A 404 -18.37 -10.06 13.15
CA LEU A 404 -17.35 -10.99 13.64
C LEU A 404 -17.96 -12.12 14.48
N LYS A 405 -17.49 -13.36 14.29
CA LYS A 405 -17.96 -14.53 15.05
C LYS A 405 -17.61 -14.39 16.54
N ALA A 406 -18.52 -14.85 17.39
CA ALA A 406 -18.33 -14.84 18.85
C ALA A 406 -17.05 -15.58 19.25
N GLY A 407 -16.32 -15.04 20.22
CA GLY A 407 -15.07 -15.61 20.73
C GLY A 407 -13.81 -15.17 19.99
N ILE A 408 -13.92 -14.52 18.83
CA ILE A 408 -12.78 -13.90 18.15
C ILE A 408 -12.56 -12.51 18.72
N LYS A 409 -11.41 -12.29 19.34
CA LYS A 409 -10.94 -10.97 19.74
C LYS A 409 -10.06 -10.38 18.64
N PRO A 410 -10.47 -9.27 17.98
CA PRO A 410 -9.63 -8.60 16.99
C PRO A 410 -8.47 -7.84 17.64
N ALA A 411 -7.54 -7.37 16.82
CA ALA A 411 -6.46 -6.47 17.20
C ALA A 411 -6.98 -5.20 17.89
N GLU A 412 -6.17 -4.62 18.77
CA GLU A 412 -6.38 -3.25 19.25
C GLU A 412 -5.95 -2.29 18.14
N TYR A 413 -6.75 -1.25 17.86
CA TYR A 413 -6.49 -0.27 16.80
C TYR A 413 -6.54 1.14 17.36
N CYS A 414 -5.54 1.95 17.05
CA CYS A 414 -5.29 3.24 17.67
C CYS A 414 -4.90 4.27 16.61
N SER A 415 -5.64 5.38 16.55
CA SER A 415 -5.31 6.42 15.58
C SER A 415 -4.02 7.16 15.93
N PHE A 416 -3.22 7.54 14.93
CA PHE A 416 -1.91 8.16 15.16
C PHE A 416 -1.57 9.37 14.27
N ILE A 417 -1.08 9.18 13.05
CA ILE A 417 -0.69 10.28 12.15
C ILE A 417 -1.86 10.58 11.23
N ASP A 418 -2.48 11.75 11.40
CA ASP A 418 -3.41 12.30 10.42
C ASP A 418 -2.60 13.07 9.34
N MET A 419 -2.62 12.56 8.11
CA MET A 419 -1.89 13.12 6.97
C MET A 419 -2.58 14.36 6.39
N ASN A 420 -3.84 14.60 6.74
CA ASN A 420 -4.72 15.63 6.17
C ASN A 420 -4.65 16.97 6.90
N LEU A 421 -3.78 17.11 7.89
CA LEU A 421 -3.69 18.32 8.73
C LEU A 421 -3.11 19.51 7.95
N ASN A 422 -3.97 20.41 7.46
CA ASN A 422 -3.56 21.65 6.79
C ASN A 422 -2.65 22.56 7.64
N SER A 423 -2.71 22.47 8.98
CA SER A 423 -1.75 23.16 9.87
C SER A 423 -0.31 22.68 9.71
N GLN A 424 -0.11 21.47 9.20
CA GLN A 424 1.18 20.88 8.87
C GLN A 424 1.47 21.00 7.37
N LEU A 425 0.54 20.61 6.50
CA LEU A 425 0.70 20.63 5.04
C LEU A 425 1.06 22.03 4.52
N ASN A 426 0.35 23.06 4.97
CA ASN A 426 0.56 24.44 4.50
C ASN A 426 1.96 24.98 4.85
N ARG A 427 2.73 24.33 5.76
CA ARG A 427 4.14 24.68 6.02
C ARG A 427 5.05 24.35 4.83
N PHE A 428 4.58 23.55 3.89
CA PHE A 428 5.30 23.12 2.69
C PHE A 428 4.55 23.46 1.38
N GLY A 429 3.52 24.30 1.46
CA GLY A 429 2.68 24.67 0.31
C GLY A 429 1.58 23.67 -0.05
N ALA A 430 1.70 22.41 0.40
CA ALA A 430 0.69 21.37 0.19
C ALA A 430 -0.62 21.65 0.96
N HIS A 431 -1.72 21.05 0.50
CA HIS A 431 -3.01 21.13 1.20
C HIS A 431 -3.91 19.92 0.95
N ASN A 432 -4.89 19.73 1.85
CA ASN A 432 -6.01 18.81 1.71
C ASN A 432 -7.32 19.60 1.54
N GLY A 433 -8.12 19.25 0.54
CA GLY A 433 -9.31 20.00 0.12
C GLY A 433 -8.98 21.32 -0.58
N GLY A 434 -9.99 21.95 -1.18
CA GLY A 434 -9.84 23.23 -1.88
C GLY A 434 -9.72 23.06 -3.39
N ALA A 435 -8.84 23.85 -4.01
CA ALA A 435 -8.68 23.90 -5.47
C ALA A 435 -7.99 22.63 -6.01
N GLN A 436 -8.29 22.29 -7.27
CA GLN A 436 -7.59 21.25 -8.03
C GLN A 436 -6.29 21.84 -8.59
N ASP A 437 -5.23 21.80 -7.81
CA ASP A 437 -3.91 22.30 -8.19
C ASP A 437 -2.80 21.32 -7.79
N ALA A 438 -1.57 21.62 -8.20
CA ALA A 438 -0.42 20.74 -8.03
C ALA A 438 -0.01 20.49 -6.56
N ASP A 439 -0.51 21.31 -5.63
CA ASP A 439 -0.21 21.22 -4.20
C ASP A 439 -1.31 20.50 -3.40
N LEU A 440 -2.46 20.20 -4.03
CA LEU A 440 -3.48 19.33 -3.46
C LEU A 440 -2.94 17.91 -3.34
N LEU A 441 -3.12 17.28 -2.18
CA LEU A 441 -2.69 15.90 -2.01
C LEU A 441 -3.47 14.95 -2.95
N ASN A 442 -2.74 14.07 -3.64
CA ASN A 442 -3.31 12.97 -4.43
C ASN A 442 -4.21 12.09 -3.59
N GLU A 443 -5.14 11.37 -4.23
CA GLU A 443 -6.06 10.45 -3.56
C GLU A 443 -5.32 9.30 -2.85
N LYS A 444 -4.50 8.55 -3.60
CA LYS A 444 -3.88 7.30 -3.13
C LYS A 444 -2.55 7.54 -2.44
N TRP A 445 -2.36 6.90 -1.29
CA TRP A 445 -1.12 6.89 -0.50
C TRP A 445 -0.96 5.49 0.06
N GLU A 446 0.13 4.82 -0.31
CA GLU A 446 0.18 3.34 -0.30
C GLU A 446 1.56 2.84 0.09
N SER A 447 2.25 3.61 0.94
CA SER A 447 3.61 3.28 1.32
C SER A 447 4.03 3.85 2.67
N ILE A 448 4.87 3.09 3.37
CA ILE A 448 5.43 3.42 4.68
C ILE A 448 6.89 2.95 4.69
N GLY A 449 7.82 3.90 4.78
CA GLY A 449 9.23 3.62 5.04
C GLY A 449 9.67 4.34 6.31
N ILE A 450 10.54 3.75 7.13
CA ILE A 450 11.03 4.40 8.35
C ILE A 450 12.56 4.36 8.46
N VAL A 451 13.14 5.47 8.88
CA VAL A 451 14.59 5.65 9.11
C VAL A 451 14.85 6.51 10.35
N PRO A 452 15.96 6.30 11.07
CA PRO A 452 16.20 6.99 12.33
C PRO A 452 16.69 8.44 12.12
N VAL A 453 16.29 9.34 13.00
CA VAL A 453 16.63 10.78 12.98
C VAL A 453 18.09 11.02 13.39
N ASP A 454 18.66 10.19 14.25
CA ASP A 454 20.09 10.24 14.60
C ASP A 454 20.98 9.90 13.38
N GLY A 455 20.44 9.28 12.34
CA GLY A 455 21.18 8.77 11.18
C GLY A 455 22.04 7.55 11.50
N LEU A 456 21.78 6.89 12.61
CA LEU A 456 22.48 5.73 13.14
C LEU A 456 21.47 4.59 13.39
N VAL A 457 21.25 4.20 14.65
CA VAL A 457 20.42 3.05 15.03
C VAL A 457 19.07 3.46 15.65
N GLY A 458 18.82 4.75 15.86
CA GLY A 458 17.56 5.26 16.44
C GLY A 458 17.50 5.13 17.96
N ASP A 459 18.64 5.34 18.66
CA ASP A 459 18.71 5.19 20.12
C ASP A 459 18.01 6.33 20.89
N ASP A 460 17.64 7.40 20.19
CA ASP A 460 16.83 8.51 20.71
C ASP A 460 15.31 8.29 20.58
N ASP A 461 14.91 7.14 20.03
CA ASP A 461 13.54 6.76 19.67
C ASP A 461 12.88 7.73 18.66
N GLU A 462 13.65 8.60 18.00
CA GLU A 462 13.17 9.54 16.99
C GLU A 462 13.33 8.97 15.58
N TRP A 463 12.23 8.97 14.81
CA TRP A 463 12.19 8.36 13.50
C TRP A 463 11.52 9.29 12.49
N PHE A 464 11.98 9.21 11.24
CA PHE A 464 11.26 9.73 10.09
C PHE A 464 10.44 8.61 9.47
N VAL A 465 9.14 8.84 9.29
CA VAL A 465 8.23 8.00 8.52
C VAL A 465 7.96 8.67 7.17
N PHE A 466 8.26 7.98 6.10
CA PHE A 466 8.04 8.38 4.71
C PHE A 466 6.77 7.70 4.21
N SER A 467 5.97 8.45 3.46
CA SER A 467 4.87 7.91 2.67
C SER A 467 4.85 8.61 1.30
N ILE A 468 4.50 7.87 0.26
CA ILE A 468 4.49 8.31 -1.13
C ILE A 468 3.11 8.00 -1.72
N SER A 469 2.60 8.93 -2.52
CA SER A 469 1.36 8.73 -3.25
C SER A 469 1.59 7.82 -4.45
N ASP A 470 0.74 6.81 -4.61
CA ASP A 470 0.49 6.24 -5.93
C ASP A 470 -0.28 7.28 -6.77
N ASN A 471 0.21 7.56 -7.97
CA ASN A 471 -0.43 8.50 -8.90
C ASN A 471 -1.16 7.82 -10.05
N ASP A 472 -1.28 6.49 -10.03
CA ASP A 472 -1.92 5.64 -11.05
C ASP A 472 -1.37 5.86 -12.48
N PHE A 473 -0.14 6.37 -12.58
CA PHE A 473 0.45 6.84 -13.84
C PHE A 473 -0.39 7.90 -14.57
N ILE A 474 -1.22 8.67 -13.85
CA ILE A 474 -2.10 9.69 -14.43
C ILE A 474 -1.28 10.87 -14.95
N THR A 475 -1.19 10.98 -16.28
CA THR A 475 -0.48 12.04 -16.99
C THR A 475 -1.04 12.24 -18.40
N GLN A 476 -0.88 13.45 -18.93
CA GLN A 476 -1.20 13.80 -20.31
C GLN A 476 -0.04 13.55 -21.30
N ASP A 477 1.14 13.18 -20.79
CA ASP A 477 2.32 12.83 -21.62
C ASP A 477 2.91 11.51 -21.13
N GLY A 478 2.10 10.45 -21.25
CA GLY A 478 2.40 9.12 -20.75
C GLY A 478 3.01 8.18 -21.79
N TYR A 479 3.87 7.26 -21.34
CA TYR A 479 4.53 6.28 -22.18
C TYR A 479 4.62 4.91 -21.50
N MET A 480 4.43 3.84 -22.26
CA MET A 480 4.59 2.45 -21.87
C MET A 480 5.30 1.66 -22.98
N ASN A 481 5.54 0.36 -22.75
CA ASN A 481 6.16 -0.56 -23.71
C ASN A 481 7.57 -0.12 -24.17
N GLY A 482 8.44 0.24 -23.23
CA GLY A 482 9.77 0.77 -23.53
C GLY A 482 9.71 2.12 -24.24
N GLY A 483 8.73 2.95 -23.87
CA GLY A 483 8.52 4.26 -24.48
C GLY A 483 7.82 4.26 -25.85
N ALA A 484 7.43 3.09 -26.38
CA ALA A 484 6.83 2.97 -27.72
C ALA A 484 5.32 3.23 -27.74
N PHE A 485 4.61 2.93 -26.65
CA PHE A 485 3.18 3.18 -26.52
C PHE A 485 2.97 4.54 -25.85
N LYS A 486 2.40 5.51 -26.56
CA LYS A 486 2.08 6.83 -26.00
C LYS A 486 0.60 6.88 -25.59
N TYR A 487 0.33 7.45 -24.42
CA TYR A 487 -1.02 7.70 -23.94
C TYR A 487 -1.17 9.12 -23.35
N ALA A 488 -2.42 9.53 -23.19
CA ALA A 488 -2.83 10.68 -22.41
C ALA A 488 -4.06 10.24 -21.61
N ASP A 489 -3.98 10.33 -20.29
CA ASP A 489 -5.02 9.83 -19.40
C ASP A 489 -6.35 10.57 -19.61
N GLU A 490 -7.47 9.84 -19.65
CA GLU A 490 -8.77 10.43 -19.98
C GLU A 490 -9.27 11.46 -18.95
N SER A 491 -8.77 11.41 -17.72
CA SER A 491 -9.11 12.37 -16.67
C SER A 491 -8.64 13.80 -16.98
N GLY A 492 -7.67 13.96 -17.89
CA GLY A 492 -7.08 15.27 -18.22
C GLY A 492 -6.05 15.77 -17.20
N PHE A 493 -5.80 15.04 -16.11
CA PHE A 493 -4.90 15.44 -15.05
C PHE A 493 -3.43 15.06 -15.31
N ASN A 494 -2.56 15.67 -14.50
CA ASN A 494 -1.15 15.31 -14.34
C ASN A 494 -0.86 15.22 -12.84
N LEU A 495 -0.79 14.01 -12.31
CA LEU A 495 -0.56 13.79 -10.88
C LEU A 495 0.91 13.49 -10.62
N GLU A 496 1.63 14.40 -9.97
CA GLU A 496 3.01 14.12 -9.52
C GLU A 496 2.99 13.02 -8.46
N ASN A 497 3.98 12.14 -8.41
CA ASN A 497 4.17 11.35 -7.19
C ASN A 497 4.58 12.31 -6.08
N GLN A 498 3.78 12.40 -5.03
CA GLN A 498 4.02 13.23 -3.85
C GLN A 498 4.60 12.37 -2.73
N ALA A 499 5.44 12.96 -1.89
CA ALA A 499 6.03 12.29 -0.74
C ALA A 499 5.96 13.17 0.50
N LEU A 500 5.54 12.60 1.62
CA LEU A 500 5.47 13.23 2.94
C LEU A 500 6.46 12.54 3.89
N VAL A 501 7.12 13.34 4.73
CA VAL A 501 8.04 12.84 5.76
C VAL A 501 7.58 13.34 7.13
N PHE A 502 7.16 12.43 7.99
CA PHE A 502 6.71 12.72 9.35
C PHE A 502 7.83 12.45 10.34
N LYS A 503 8.08 13.37 11.28
CA LYS A 503 8.94 13.12 12.44
C LYS A 503 8.10 12.59 13.59
N ILE A 504 8.47 11.44 14.13
CA ILE A 504 7.79 10.80 15.24
C ILE A 504 8.76 10.40 16.34
N LYS A 505 8.20 10.17 17.52
CA LYS A 505 8.85 9.46 18.61
C LYS A 505 8.09 8.17 18.92
N LEU A 506 8.80 7.05 18.82
CA LEU A 506 8.27 5.73 19.18
C LEU A 506 8.27 5.55 20.72
N PRO A 507 7.58 4.51 21.24
CA PRO A 507 7.68 4.14 22.65
C PRO A 507 9.14 3.94 23.05
N GLU A 508 9.47 4.24 24.31
CA GLU A 508 10.84 4.15 24.80
C GLU A 508 11.47 2.78 24.52
N HIS A 509 12.67 2.79 23.94
CA HIS A 509 13.42 1.62 23.51
C HIS A 509 12.75 0.82 22.37
N SER A 510 12.06 1.51 21.47
CA SER A 510 11.51 0.85 20.29
C SER A 510 12.58 0.47 19.28
N ARG A 511 12.51 -0.76 18.78
CA ARG A 511 13.48 -1.34 17.85
C ARG A 511 12.76 -1.89 16.62
N PRO A 512 12.35 -1.01 15.69
CA PRO A 512 11.84 -1.41 14.38
C PRO A 512 12.76 -2.39 13.63
N PHE A 513 14.05 -2.33 13.94
CA PHE A 513 15.06 -3.14 13.30
C PHE A 513 16.09 -3.67 14.30
N ASN A 514 16.76 -4.75 13.93
CA ASN A 514 17.93 -5.23 14.68
C ASN A 514 19.06 -4.20 14.67
N ARG A 515 19.83 -4.17 15.77
CA ARG A 515 21.15 -3.55 15.85
C ARG A 515 22.14 -4.60 15.34
N ASP A 516 22.49 -4.55 14.07
CA ASP A 516 23.63 -5.31 13.56
C ASP A 516 24.94 -4.73 14.12
#